data_AF-A0A9W3X3U8-F1
#
_entry.id   AF-A0A9W3X3U8-F1
#
_cell.length_a   1.000
_cell.length_b   1.000
_cell.length_c   1.000
_cell.angle_alpha   90.00
_cell.angle_beta   90.00
_cell.angle_gamma   90.00
#
_symmetry.space_group_name_H-M   'P 1'
#
loop_
_entity.id
_entity.type
_entity.pdbx_description
1 polymer ?
#
loop_
_entity_poly.entity_id
_entity_poly.type
_entity_poly.pdbx_seq_one_letter_code
_entity_poly.pdbx_strand_id
1 'polypeptide(L)' 'MINIFTRVKARQKGQHSEVISYADQAVERLQRKYHRMIYQGKPRNVAVTAIARELGCFIWGLETGKIHRK' A
#
# COMPACT_ATOMS: atom_id res chain seq x y z
N MET A 1 -6.30 21.16 -9.90
CA MET A 1 -6.72 19.78 -9.55
C MET A 1 -5.81 18.81 -10.29
N ILE A 2 -4.72 18.34 -9.66
CA ILE A 2 -3.81 17.37 -10.28
C ILE A 2 -4.51 16.02 -10.32
N ASN A 3 -4.74 15.48 -11.52
CA ASN A 3 -5.43 14.20 -11.71
C ASN A 3 -4.50 13.03 -11.32
N ILE A 4 -4.49 12.67 -10.04
CA ILE A 4 -3.73 11.52 -9.50
C ILE A 4 -4.21 10.20 -10.14
N PHE A 5 -5.50 10.12 -10.45
CA PHE A 5 -6.13 8.92 -11.01
C PHE A 5 -5.58 8.56 -12.40
N THR A 6 -5.38 9.55 -13.28
CA THR A 6 -4.80 9.32 -14.61
C THR A 6 -3.35 8.87 -14.52
N ARG A 7 -2.57 9.40 -13.57
CA ARG A 7 -1.17 9.01 -13.37
C ARG A 7 -1.02 7.60 -12.82
N VAL A 8 -1.89 7.18 -11.90
CA VAL A 8 -1.89 5.81 -11.36
C VAL A 8 -2.27 4.81 -12.44
N LYS A 9 -3.35 5.07 -13.19
CA LYS A 9 -3.78 4.21 -14.30
C LYS A 9 -2.72 4.07 -15.39
N ALA A 10 -1.98 5.14 -15.68
CA ALA A 10 -0.87 5.07 -16.64
C ALA A 10 0.24 4.10 -16.20
N ARG A 11 0.54 4.02 -14.89
CA ARG A 11 1.53 3.09 -14.32
C ARG A 11 1.05 1.65 -14.26
N GLN A 12 -0.26 1.46 -14.11
CA GLN A 12 -0.90 0.15 -14.06
C GLN A 12 -1.08 -0.48 -15.46
N LYS A 13 -0.91 0.31 -16.53
CA LYS A 13 -1.07 -0.18 -17.91
C LYS A 13 -0.09 -1.33 -18.19
N GLY A 14 -0.64 -2.49 -18.57
CA GLY A 14 0.13 -3.70 -18.88
C GLY A 14 0.54 -4.55 -17.68
N GLN A 15 0.14 -4.18 -16.46
CA GLN A 15 0.31 -5.01 -15.27
C GLN A 15 -0.82 -6.03 -15.14
N HIS A 16 -0.52 -7.20 -14.57
CA HIS A 16 -1.54 -8.20 -14.26
C HIS A 16 -2.57 -7.65 -13.26
N SER A 17 -3.85 -7.96 -13.45
CA SER A 17 -4.94 -7.51 -12.59
C SER A 17 -4.74 -7.89 -11.12
N GLU A 18 -4.14 -9.05 -10.87
CA GLU A 18 -3.81 -9.54 -9.52
C GLU A 18 -2.76 -8.68 -8.82
N VAL A 19 -1.74 -8.25 -9.56
CA VAL A 19 -0.69 -7.33 -9.07
C VAL A 19 -1.31 -5.98 -8.69
N ILE A 20 -2.21 -5.47 -9.53
CA ILE A 20 -2.93 -4.22 -9.28
C ILE A 20 -3.81 -4.36 -8.03
N SER A 21 -4.61 -5.42 -7.95
CA SER A 21 -5.52 -5.67 -6.82
C SER A 21 -4.75 -5.82 -5.50
N TYR A 22 -3.64 -6.55 -5.50
CA TYR A 22 -2.78 -6.69 -4.33
C TYR A 22 -2.16 -5.35 -3.89
N ALA A 23 -1.70 -4.52 -4.83
CA ALA A 23 -1.19 -3.19 -4.53
C ALA A 23 -2.28 -2.27 -3.94
N ASP A 24 -3.50 -2.31 -4.47
CA ASP A 24 -4.63 -1.53 -3.96
C ASP A 24 -5.01 -1.97 -2.52
N GLN A 25 -5.04 -3.28 -2.25
CA GLN A 25 -5.25 -3.83 -0.90
C GLN A 25 -4.15 -3.38 0.08
N ALA A 26 -2.90 -3.36 -0.37
CA ALA A 26 -1.78 -2.88 0.43
C ALA A 26 -1.96 -1.40 0.80
N VAL A 27 -2.28 -0.55 -0.18
CA VAL A 27 -2.51 0.89 0.04
C VAL A 27 -3.64 1.11 1.04
N GLU A 28 -4.78 0.45 0.86
CA GLU A 28 -5.93 0.58 1.75
C GLU A 28 -5.56 0.19 3.20
N ARG A 29 -4.88 -0.95 3.37
CA ARG A 29 -4.44 -1.43 4.68
C ARG A 29 -3.47 -0.46 5.36
N LEU A 30 -2.47 0.02 4.62
CA LEU A 30 -1.47 0.96 5.15
C LEU A 30 -2.11 2.29 5.55
N GLN A 31 -3.03 2.82 4.75
CA GLN A 31 -3.79 4.03 5.09
C GLN A 31 -4.65 3.85 6.34
N ARG A 32 -5.40 2.75 6.43
CA ARG A 32 -6.21 2.41 7.61
C ARG A 32 -5.35 2.31 8.87
N LYS A 33 -4.20 1.63 8.80
CA LYS A 33 -3.28 1.52 9.93
C LYS A 33 -2.70 2.87 10.34
N TYR A 34 -2.28 3.68 9.36
CA TYR A 34 -1.74 5.02 9.62
C TYR A 34 -2.78 5.88 10.35
N HIS A 35 -4.00 5.99 9.80
CA HIS A 35 -5.07 6.77 10.42
C HIS A 35 -5.44 6.24 11.80
N ARG A 36 -5.51 4.92 12.00
CA ARG A 36 -5.73 4.34 13.33
C ARG A 36 -4.65 4.75 14.33
N MET A 37 -3.37 4.70 13.94
CA MET A 37 -2.28 5.09 14.84
C MET A 37 -2.29 6.59 15.17
N ILE A 38 -2.57 7.44 14.18
CA ILE A 38 -2.71 8.88 14.40
C ILE A 38 -3.91 9.19 15.30
N TYR A 39 -5.05 8.53 15.09
CA TYR A 39 -6.24 8.66 15.94
C TYR A 39 -5.98 8.22 17.38
N GLN A 40 -5.13 7.22 17.58
CA GLN A 40 -4.65 6.78 18.90
C GLN A 40 -3.62 7.73 19.55
N GLY A 41 -3.31 8.88 18.93
CA GLY A 41 -2.34 9.84 19.45
C GLY A 41 -0.88 9.39 19.35
N LYS A 42 -0.56 8.38 18.53
CA LYS A 42 0.83 7.95 18.35
C LYS A 42 1.64 9.04 17.65
N PRO A 43 2.92 9.26 18.06
CA PRO A 43 3.81 10.17 17.36
C PRO A 43 3.92 9.84 15.87
N ARG A 44 3.94 10.88 15.03
CA ARG A 44 3.92 10.72 13.57
C ARG A 44 5.09 9.89 13.05
N ASN A 45 6.29 10.08 13.61
CA ASN A 45 7.48 9.30 13.26
C ASN A 45 7.27 7.80 13.53
N VAL A 46 6.68 7.43 14.66
CA VAL A 46 6.36 6.04 15.01
C VAL A 46 5.36 5.45 14.01
N ALA A 47 4.30 6.20 13.68
CA ALA A 47 3.33 5.77 12.68
C ALA A 47 3.97 5.55 11.30
N VAL A 48 4.76 6.53 10.82
CA VAL A 48 5.44 6.45 9.52
C VAL A 48 6.40 5.26 9.46
N THR A 49 7.22 5.03 10.49
CA THR A 49 8.14 3.89 10.54
C THR A 49 7.38 2.56 10.51
N ALA A 50 6.27 2.44 11.24
CA ALA A 50 5.45 1.23 11.24
C ALA A 50 4.83 0.95 9.86
N ILE A 51 4.41 1.99 9.14
CA ILE A 51 3.89 1.89 7.77
C ILE A 51 4.98 1.50 6.78
N ALA A 52 6.17 2.13 6.86
CA ALA A 52 7.29 1.81 5.99
C ALA A 52 7.75 0.35 6.15
N ARG A 53 7.77 -0.16 7.39
CA ARG A 53 8.11 -1.57 7.66
C ARG A 53 7.14 -2.52 6.99
N GLU A 54 5.84 -2.24 7.08
CA GLU A 54 4.81 -3.09 6.50
C GLU A 54 4.75 -2.99 4.97
N LEU A 55 5.02 -1.80 4.41
CA LEU A 55 5.18 -1.61 2.97
C LEU A 55 6.31 -2.49 2.42
N GLY A 56 7.45 -2.57 3.11
CA GLY A 56 8.54 -3.46 2.73
C GLY A 56 8.12 -4.94 2.66
N CYS A 57 7.27 -5.39 3.58
CA CYS A 57 6.70 -6.74 3.55
C CYS A 57 5.77 -6.95 2.35
N PHE A 58 4.97 -5.95 1.99
CA PHE A 58 4.11 -6.01 0.80
C PHE A 58 4.91 -6.15 -0.48
N ILE A 59 5.96 -5.34 -0.64
CA ILE A 59 6.87 -5.40 -1.79
C ILE A 59 7.55 -6.77 -1.87
N TRP A 60 8.07 -7.28 -0.76
CA TRP A 60 8.65 -8.62 -0.73
C TRP A 60 7.64 -9.72 -1.11
N GLY A 61 6.39 -9.60 -0.65
CA GLY A 61 5.31 -10.52 -1.04
C GLY A 61 5.02 -10.48 -2.53
N LEU A 62 5.07 -9.28 -3.14
CA LEU A 62 4.94 -9.09 -4.58
C LEU A 62 6.05 -9.80 -5.36
N GLU A 63 7.30 -9.52 -4.99
CA GLU A 63 8.49 -10.07 -5.66
C GLU A 63 8.59 -11.60 -5.54
N THR A 64 8.11 -12.16 -4.42
CA THR A 64 8.15 -13.62 -4.19
C THR A 64 6.90 -14.35 -4.69
N GLY A 65 5.98 -13.67 -5.39
CA GLY A 65 4.74 -14.27 -5.88
C GLY A 65 3.74 -14.67 -4.78
N LYS A 66 3.96 -14.22 -3.54
CA LYS A 66 3.08 -14.49 -2.38
C LYS A 66 1.91 -13.51 -2.31
N ILE A 67 1.31 -13.22 -3.46
CA ILE A 67 0.20 -12.27 -3.59
C ILE A 67 -1.17 -12.96 -3.55
N HIS A 68 -1.20 -14.29 -3.64
CA HIS A 68 -2.40 -15.12 -3.55
C HIS A 68 -2.56 -15.64 -2.12
N ARG A 69 -2.80 -14.77 -1.14
CA ARG A 69 -3.22 -15.24 0.18
C ARG A 69 -4.72 -15.53 0.11
N LYS A 70 -5.07 -16.81 -0.04
CA LYS A 70 -6.43 -17.32 0.16
C LYS A 70 -6.91 -17.04 1.58
#